data_AF-A0A814DM15-F1
#
_entry.id   AF-A0A814DM15-F1
#
_cell.length_a   1.000
_cell.length_b   1.000
_cell.length_c   1.000
_cell.angle_alpha   90.00
_cell.angle_beta   90.00
_cell.angle_gamma   90.00
#
_symmetry.space_group_name_H-M   'P 1'
#
loop_
_entity.id
_entity.type
_entity.pdbx_description
1 polymer ?
#
loop_
_entity_poly.entity_id
_entity_poly.type
_entity_poly.pdbx_seq_one_letter_code
_entity_poly.pdbx_strand_id
1 'polypeptide(L)'
;MINFQINTLLFNLSIIKPILKCKTKPNTDIDNIRPIAVSECLPNLYETILFKNLTENFKESEKQFGFRSNYLCNHAVFALKQALKIARNFNKKLYVCAIDASKAFDKVVRPRLVMIRKGIPHYIILGFTAL
;
A
#
# COMPACT_ATOMS: atom_id res chain seq x y z
N MET A 1 -24.78 16.71 17.73
CA MET A 1 -24.75 15.32 17.22
C MET A 1 -25.12 15.36 15.75
N ILE A 2 -24.14 15.44 14.84
CA ILE A 2 -24.41 15.42 13.40
C ILE A 2 -24.71 13.97 13.03
N ASN A 3 -25.94 13.72 12.59
CA ASN A 3 -26.42 12.42 12.16
C ASN A 3 -25.78 12.13 10.79
N PHE A 4 -24.59 11.53 10.81
CA PHE A 4 -23.85 11.16 9.60
C PHE A 4 -24.42 9.85 9.03
N GLN A 5 -25.62 9.95 8.47
CA GLN A 5 -26.12 8.98 7.50
C GLN A 5 -25.52 9.34 6.13
N ILE A 6 -24.18 9.46 6.01
CA ILE A 6 -23.58 9.47 4.66
C ILE A 6 -23.89 8.10 4.09
N ASN A 7 -24.62 8.12 2.98
CA ASN A 7 -24.89 6.96 2.17
C ASN A 7 -23.55 6.31 1.76
N THR A 8 -23.26 5.13 2.31
CA THR A 8 -22.06 4.32 2.03
C THR A 8 -21.88 3.99 0.54
N LEU A 9 -22.93 4.15 -0.26
CA LEU A 9 -22.87 4.02 -1.72
C LEU A 9 -21.93 5.02 -2.40
N LEU A 10 -21.77 6.24 -1.86
CA LEU A 10 -20.91 7.25 -2.49
C LEU A 10 -19.41 6.92 -2.35
N PHE A 11 -19.05 6.16 -1.31
CA PHE A 11 -17.66 5.82 -0.98
C PHE A 11 -17.07 4.70 -1.85
N ASN A 12 -17.90 3.97 -2.59
CA ASN A 12 -17.48 2.87 -3.47
C ASN A 12 -17.40 3.28 -4.96
N LEU A 13 -17.60 4.57 -5.28
CA LEU A 13 -17.55 5.08 -6.65
C LEU A 13 -16.15 5.60 -6.97
N SER A 14 -15.57 5.10 -8.05
CA SER A 14 -14.30 5.57 -8.58
C SER A 14 -14.29 5.52 -10.11
N ILE A 15 -13.58 6.46 -10.72
CA ILE A 15 -13.35 6.47 -12.17
C ILE A 15 -12.06 5.70 -12.44
N ILE A 16 -12.13 4.70 -13.31
CA ILE A 16 -10.93 3.97 -13.75
C ILE A 16 -10.22 4.76 -14.85
N LYS A 17 -9.01 5.23 -14.55
CA LYS A 17 -8.12 5.89 -15.50
C LYS A 17 -6.97 4.95 -15.88
N PRO A 18 -6.89 4.48 -17.13
CA PRO A 18 -5.77 3.65 -17.58
C PRO A 18 -4.50 4.49 -17.75
N ILE A 19 -3.37 3.99 -17.26
CA ILE A 19 -2.04 4.59 -17.43
C ILE A 19 -1.07 3.57 -18.03
N LEU A 20 -0.26 3.99 -19.00
CA LEU A 20 0.78 3.13 -19.57
C LEU A 20 1.96 2.99 -18.60
N LYS A 21 2.42 1.74 -18.39
CA LYS A 21 3.60 1.43 -17.57
C LYS A 21 4.89 1.88 -18.27
N CYS A 22 5.00 1.58 -19.57
CA CYS A 22 6.13 1.98 -20.41
C CYS A 22 5.64 2.63 -21.70
N LYS A 23 6.10 3.86 -21.96
CA LYS A 23 5.76 4.62 -23.18
C LYS A 23 6.32 4.00 -24.46
N THR A 24 7.35 3.17 -24.35
CA THR A 24 8.05 2.55 -25.48
C THR A 24 7.42 1.22 -25.92
N LYS A 25 6.53 0.64 -25.11
CA LYS A 25 5.81 -0.60 -25.44
C LYS A 25 4.50 -0.26 -26.17
N PRO A 26 4.00 -1.17 -27.03
CA PRO A 26 2.77 -0.92 -27.77
C PRO A 26 1.58 -0.70 -26.82
N ASN A 27 0.68 0.20 -27.21
CA ASN A 27 -0.52 0.54 -26.44
C ASN A 27 -1.60 -0.56 -26.48
N THR A 28 -1.40 -1.58 -27.32
CA THR A 28 -2.28 -2.74 -27.45
C THR A 28 -1.95 -3.85 -26.42
N ASP A 29 -0.82 -3.75 -25.73
CA ASP A 29 -0.42 -4.71 -24.70
C ASP A 29 -1.18 -4.43 -23.39
N ILE A 30 -2.10 -5.32 -23.02
CA ILE A 30 -2.90 -5.23 -21.79
C ILE A 30 -2.00 -5.21 -20.56
N ASP A 31 -0.87 -5.94 -20.58
CA ASP A 31 0.07 -5.96 -19.47
C ASP A 31 0.88 -4.67 -19.35
N ASN A 32 0.91 -3.84 -20.39
CA ASN A 32 1.48 -2.50 -20.36
C ASN A 32 0.50 -1.44 -19.81
N ILE A 33 -0.77 -1.80 -19.58
CA ILE A 33 -1.77 -0.90 -19.00
C ILE A 33 -1.87 -1.13 -17.49
N ARG A 34 -1.88 -0.04 -16.73
CA ARG A 34 -2.17 -0.02 -15.30
C ARG A 34 -3.47 0.76 -15.09
N PRO A 35 -4.60 0.09 -14.76
CA PRO A 35 -5.80 0.80 -14.36
C PRO A 35 -5.57 1.45 -12.99
N ILE A 36 -5.93 2.73 -12.86
CA ILE A 36 -5.90 3.45 -11.58
C ILE A 36 -7.32 3.87 -11.25
N ALA A 37 -7.81 3.45 -10.09
CA ALA A 37 -9.06 3.95 -9.54
C ALA A 37 -8.83 5.35 -8.96
N VAL A 38 -9.55 6.33 -9.47
CA VAL A 38 -9.55 7.71 -8.96
C VAL A 38 -10.88 7.90 -8.23
N SER A 39 -10.82 7.93 -6.90
CA SER A 39 -11.98 8.19 -6.06
C SER A 39 -12.36 9.67 -6.05
N GLU A 40 -13.61 9.96 -5.72
CA GLU A 40 -14.07 11.34 -5.55
C GLU A 40 -13.40 12.05 -4.36
N CYS A 41 -13.62 13.37 -4.25
CA CYS A 41 -12.99 14.19 -3.23
C CYS A 41 -13.38 13.76 -1.80
N LEU A 42 -14.66 13.46 -1.55
CA LEU A 42 -15.14 13.09 -0.21
C LEU A 42 -14.56 11.75 0.28
N PRO A 43 -14.56 10.66 -0.51
CA PRO A 43 -13.82 9.44 -0.17
C PRO A 43 -12.34 9.67 0.11
N ASN A 44 -11.64 10.41 -0.75
CA ASN A 44 -10.22 10.70 -0.54
C ASN A 44 -9.96 11.48 0.76
N LEU A 45 -10.83 12.44 1.10
CA LEU A 45 -10.73 13.18 2.37
C LEU A 45 -10.92 12.25 3.57
N TYR A 46 -11.92 11.38 3.50
CA TYR A 46 -12.19 10.39 4.54
C TYR A 46 -11.03 9.40 4.70
N GLU A 47 -10.52 8.85 3.61
CA GLU A 47 -9.34 7.99 3.57
C GLU A 47 -8.11 8.68 4.16
N THR A 48 -7.92 9.98 3.89
CA THR A 48 -6.81 10.76 4.46
C THR A 48 -6.92 10.87 5.99
N ILE A 49 -8.12 11.10 6.52
CA ILE A 49 -8.38 11.15 7.96
C ILE A 49 -8.14 9.77 8.60
N LEU A 50 -8.66 8.70 7.98
CA LEU A 50 -8.42 7.34 8.44
C LEU A 50 -6.93 6.99 8.42
N PHE A 51 -6.22 7.34 7.35
CA PHE A 51 -4.78 7.11 7.22
C PHE A 51 -3.99 7.80 8.34
N LYS A 52 -4.31 9.07 8.65
CA LYS A 52 -3.67 9.78 9.76
C LYS A 52 -3.88 9.06 11.09
N ASN A 53 -5.12 8.71 11.42
CA ASN A 53 -5.44 7.98 12.65
C ASN A 53 -4.73 6.62 12.71
N LEU A 54 -4.61 5.91 11.57
CA LEU A 54 -3.85 4.67 11.49
C LEU A 54 -2.38 4.89 11.78
N THR A 55 -1.75 5.90 11.17
CA THR A 55 -0.31 6.15 11.37
C THR A 55 0.03 6.52 12.81
N GLU A 56 -0.89 7.15 13.54
CA GLU A 56 -0.71 7.48 14.97
C GLU A 56 -0.84 6.23 15.87
N ASN A 57 -1.72 5.30 15.52
CA ASN A 57 -2.02 4.12 16.35
C ASN A 57 -1.30 2.83 15.92
N PHE A 58 -0.71 2.81 14.72
CA PHE A 58 -0.07 1.63 14.14
C PHE A 58 1.43 1.85 13.96
N LYS A 59 2.23 0.99 14.63
CA LYS A 59 3.68 0.96 14.42
C LYS A 59 4.03 0.07 13.24
N GLU A 60 4.63 0.66 12.22
CA GLU A 60 5.14 -0.05 11.05
C GLU A 60 6.36 -0.92 11.41
N SER A 61 6.59 -1.97 10.62
CA SER A 61 7.79 -2.80 10.75
C SER A 61 9.04 -2.00 10.40
N GLU A 62 10.11 -2.14 11.17
CA GLU A 62 11.40 -1.49 10.91
C GLU A 62 12.01 -1.91 9.56
N LYS A 63 11.64 -3.09 9.06
CA LYS A 63 12.10 -3.65 7.78
C LYS A 63 11.25 -3.18 6.59
N GLN A 64 10.17 -2.46 6.83
CA GLN A 64 9.33 -1.88 5.77
C GLN A 64 9.92 -0.52 5.35
N PHE A 65 10.38 -0.45 4.11
CA PHE A 65 10.92 0.77 3.51
C PHE A 65 9.92 1.49 2.61
N GLY A 66 8.95 0.77 2.04
CA GLY A 66 7.92 1.33 1.15
C GLY A 66 6.74 1.90 1.92
N PHE A 67 6.12 2.94 1.36
CA PHE A 67 4.93 3.62 1.90
C PHE A 67 5.08 4.10 3.35
N ARG A 68 6.31 4.42 3.76
CA ARG A 68 6.66 4.85 5.11
C ARG A 68 7.19 6.27 5.08
N SER A 69 6.73 7.08 6.03
CA SER A 69 7.19 8.47 6.17
C SER A 69 8.69 8.53 6.44
N ASN A 70 9.41 9.45 5.78
CA ASN A 70 10.85 9.64 5.87
C ASN A 70 11.73 8.46 5.37
N TYR A 71 11.15 7.49 4.63
CA TYR A 71 11.92 6.42 4.00
C TYR A 71 11.79 6.45 2.47
N LEU A 72 12.93 6.32 1.80
CA LEU A 72 13.06 6.21 0.34
C LEU A 72 13.60 4.84 -0.07
N CYS A 73 13.41 4.49 -1.34
CA CYS A 73 13.96 3.27 -1.96
C CYS A 73 15.47 3.12 -1.75
N ASN A 74 16.19 4.25 -1.72
CA ASN A 74 17.64 4.27 -1.48
C ASN A 74 18.04 3.68 -0.13
N HIS A 75 17.20 3.74 0.91
CA HIS A 75 17.50 3.10 2.20
C HIS A 75 17.45 1.58 2.10
N ALA A 76 16.50 1.02 1.34
CA ALA A 76 16.44 -0.43 1.11
C ALA A 76 17.67 -0.91 0.33
N VAL A 77 18.06 -0.16 -0.72
CA VAL A 77 19.28 -0.42 -1.50
C VAL A 77 20.53 -0.33 -0.62
N PHE A 78 20.60 0.70 0.24
CA PHE A 78 21.70 0.87 1.18
C PHE A 78 21.79 -0.31 2.17
N ALA A 79 20.67 -0.72 2.77
CA ALA A 79 20.61 -1.85 3.69
C ALA A 79 21.12 -3.14 3.03
N LEU A 80 20.69 -3.42 1.79
CA LEU A 80 21.18 -4.56 1.03
C LEU A 80 22.70 -4.47 0.74
N LYS A 81 23.19 -3.29 0.35
CA LYS A 81 24.63 -3.06 0.13
C LYS A 81 25.45 -3.27 1.41
N GLN A 82 24.95 -2.85 2.57
CA GLN A 82 25.60 -3.09 3.85
C GLN A 82 25.62 -4.58 4.20
N ALA A 83 24.51 -5.30 4.02
CA ALA A 83 24.46 -6.74 4.23
C ALA A 83 25.49 -7.48 3.37
N LEU A 84 25.62 -7.10 2.09
CA LEU A 84 26.63 -7.64 1.18
C LEU A 84 28.05 -7.33 1.65
N LYS A 85 28.32 -6.09 2.10
CA LYS A 85 29.63 -5.67 2.61
C LYS A 85 30.02 -6.47 3.86
N ILE A 86 29.10 -6.60 4.81
CA ILE A 86 29.31 -7.37 6.04
C ILE A 86 29.62 -8.84 5.70
N ALA A 87 28.82 -9.47 4.84
CA ALA A 87 29.06 -10.85 4.43
C ALA A 87 30.45 -11.05 3.81
N ARG A 88 30.88 -10.13 2.93
CA ARG A 88 32.24 -10.13 2.35
C ARG A 88 33.33 -9.99 3.41
N ASN A 89 33.18 -9.05 4.34
CA ASN A 89 34.17 -8.80 5.39
C ASN A 89 34.37 -10.03 6.30
N PHE A 90 33.31 -10.79 6.58
CA PHE A 90 33.38 -12.01 7.39
C PHE A 90 33.60 -13.29 6.57
N ASN A 91 33.88 -13.16 5.27
CA ASN A 91 34.03 -14.27 4.33
C ASN A 91 32.86 -15.29 4.40
N LYS A 92 31.63 -14.78 4.54
CA LYS A 92 30.39 -15.56 4.58
C LYS A 92 29.66 -15.46 3.26
N LYS A 93 28.98 -16.55 2.87
CA LYS A 93 28.07 -16.56 1.72
C LYS A 93 26.75 -15.88 2.11
N LEU A 94 26.28 -14.96 1.28
CA LEU A 94 24.96 -14.34 1.40
C LEU A 94 24.13 -14.69 0.16
N TYR A 95 22.92 -15.18 0.39
CA TYR A 95 21.96 -15.51 -0.66
C TYR A 95 20.82 -14.48 -0.61
N VAL A 96 20.41 -14.00 -1.78
CA VAL A 96 19.35 -12.98 -1.92
C VAL A 96 18.25 -13.55 -2.81
N CYS A 97 17.01 -13.46 -2.35
CA CYS A 97 15.83 -13.83 -3.12
C CYS A 97 14.98 -12.58 -3.37
N ALA A 98 14.67 -12.31 -4.64
CA ALA A 98 13.73 -11.26 -5.01
C ALA A 98 12.34 -11.89 -5.17
N ILE A 99 11.38 -11.41 -4.38
CA ILE A 99 9.99 -11.86 -4.39
C ILE A 99 9.13 -10.68 -4.83
N ASP A 100 8.30 -10.88 -5.84
CA ASP A 100 7.36 -9.88 -6.34
C ASP A 100 5.93 -10.43 -6.36
N ALA A 101 4.97 -9.62 -5.89
CA ALA A 101 3.58 -10.00 -5.78
C ALA A 101 2.77 -9.42 -6.94
N SER A 102 2.30 -10.29 -7.85
CA SER A 102 1.51 -9.86 -9.00
C SER A 102 0.12 -9.35 -8.59
N LYS A 103 -0.23 -8.13 -9.00
CA LYS A 103 -1.54 -7.49 -8.73
C LYS A 103 -1.86 -7.46 -7.23
N ALA A 104 -0.89 -7.02 -6.42
CA ALA A 104 -0.97 -7.08 -4.96
C ALA A 104 -2.22 -6.40 -4.37
N PHE A 105 -2.63 -5.24 -4.90
CA PHE A 105 -3.83 -4.53 -4.44
C PHE A 105 -5.13 -5.24 -4.83
N ASP A 106 -5.19 -5.81 -6.04
CA ASP A 106 -6.39 -6.50 -6.54
C ASP A 106 -6.63 -7.85 -5.83
N LYS A 107 -5.56 -8.49 -5.35
CA LYS A 107 -5.60 -9.83 -4.74
C LYS A 107 -5.69 -9.82 -3.22
N VAL A 108 -5.85 -8.66 -2.58
CA VAL A 108 -6.00 -8.59 -1.12
C VAL A 108 -7.35 -9.16 -0.69
N VAL A 109 -7.34 -10.17 0.19
CA VAL A 109 -8.55 -10.70 0.81
C VAL A 109 -8.99 -9.76 1.94
N ARG A 110 -9.94 -8.86 1.66
CA ARG A 110 -10.39 -7.79 2.59
C ARG A 110 -10.73 -8.30 4.01
N PRO A 111 -11.48 -9.41 4.20
CA PRO A 111 -11.77 -9.92 5.55
C PRO A 111 -10.52 -10.32 6.34
N ARG A 112 -9.50 -10.87 5.66
CA ARG A 112 -8.24 -11.26 6.30
C ARG A 112 -7.38 -10.05 6.67
N LEU A 113 -7.42 -8.98 5.87
CA LEU A 113 -6.67 -7.75 6.16
C LEU A 113 -7.08 -7.14 7.51
N VAL A 114 -8.39 -7.15 7.79
CA VAL A 114 -8.97 -6.68 9.06
C VAL A 114 -8.53 -7.54 10.24
N MET A 115 -8.52 -8.87 10.07
CA MET A 115 -8.23 -9.83 11.14
C MET A 115 -6.75 -9.87 11.56
N ILE A 116 -5.83 -9.56 10.63
CA ILE A 116 -4.37 -9.63 10.90
C ILE A 116 -3.89 -8.52 11.84
N ARG A 117 -4.65 -7.44 12.02
CA ARG A 117 -4.20 -6.25 12.75
C ARG A 117 -4.87 -6.10 14.12
N LYS A 118 -4.48 -6.98 15.05
CA LYS A 118 -4.75 -6.81 16.50
C LYS A 118 -4.18 -5.47 16.96
N GLY A 119 -5.02 -4.57 17.45
CA GLY A 119 -4.62 -3.26 17.98
C GLY A 119 -5.13 -2.04 17.20
N ILE A 120 -5.80 -2.23 16.06
CA ILE A 120 -6.49 -1.12 15.37
C ILE A 120 -7.87 -0.90 16.01
N PRO A 121 -8.24 0.33 16.39
CA PRO A 121 -9.56 0.64 16.91
C PRO A 121 -10.70 0.19 15.98
N HIS A 122 -11.76 -0.38 16.55
CA HIS A 122 -12.87 -0.98 15.80
C HIS A 122 -13.58 0.01 14.85
N TYR A 123 -13.62 1.30 15.19
CA TYR A 123 -14.22 2.32 14.32
C TYR A 123 -13.42 2.54 13.02
N ILE A 124 -12.10 2.31 13.03
CA ILE A 124 -11.26 2.41 11.83
C ILE A 124 -11.52 1.19 10.92
N ILE A 125 -11.68 0.01 11.52
CA ILE A 125 -12.05 -1.22 10.80
C ILE A 125 -13.41 -1.06 10.10
N LEU A 126 -14.40 -0.50 10.81
CA LEU A 126 -15.71 -0.21 10.24
C LEU A 126 -15.64 0.80 9.08
N GLY A 127 -14.74 1.80 9.17
CA GLY A 127 -14.46 2.73 8.08
C GLY A 127 -13.94 2.05 6.81
N PHE A 128 -13.09 1.03 6.94
CA PHE A 128 -12.60 0.24 5.79
C PHE A 128 -13.64 -0.69 5.17
N THR A 129 -14.66 -1.10 5.95
CA THR A 129 -15.77 -1.90 5.40
C THR A 129 -16.87 -1.04 4.78
N ALA A 130 -16.89 0.25 5.11
CA ALA A 130 -17.78 1.25 4.52
C ALA A 130 -17.27 1.79 3.17
N LEU A 131 -15.95 1.68 2.92
CA LEU A 131 -15.23 1.88 1.65
C LEU A 131 -15.12 0.57 0.85
#